data_AF-A0A6J4XCI0-F1
#
_entry.id   AF-A0A6J4XCI0-F1
#
_cell.length_a   1.000
_cell.length_b   1.000
_cell.length_c   1.000
_cell.angle_alpha   90.00
_cell.angle_beta   90.00
_cell.angle_gamma   90.00
#
_symmetry.space_group_name_H-M   'P 1'
#
loop_
_entity.id
_entity.type
_entity.pdbx_description
1 polymer ?
#
loop_
_entity_poly.entity_id
_entity_poly.type
_entity_poly.pdbx_seq_one_letter_code
_entity_poly.pdbx_strand_id
1 'polypeptide(L)'
;MNKYFIFYLAVLFLFVAACSSQTDDTSGLFDRVAKLEIQRNDYTLGKRLTDKQKETAHRNAVEAASPGTYKFKDNDLYVVIDKATDRILIIYEHYASVTRGKIRELVGDLFFVFGEPTVFAHDKTIYWAYDADGKISEKKYKEAKDQKKVPNFLATVKLNSSHKIMDSTDPVKDGDVYYIISSEPLLKLMEQRDQ
;
A
#
# COMPACT_ATOMS: atom_id res chain seq x y z
N MET A 1 61.81 -25.05 -20.62
CA MET A 1 61.01 -24.45 -19.53
C MET A 1 59.58 -24.24 -20.01
N ASN A 2 58.62 -24.60 -19.16
CA ASN A 2 57.30 -25.15 -19.50
C ASN A 2 56.32 -24.19 -20.20
N LYS A 3 55.88 -24.56 -21.40
CA LYS A 3 54.83 -23.89 -22.21
C LYS A 3 53.39 -24.06 -21.68
N TYR A 4 53.21 -24.69 -20.52
CA TYR A 4 51.88 -24.97 -19.94
C TYR A 4 51.50 -24.06 -18.77
N PHE A 5 52.35 -23.10 -18.40
CA PHE A 5 52.09 -22.21 -17.24
C PHE A 5 51.31 -20.93 -17.60
N ILE A 6 51.22 -20.57 -18.89
CA ILE A 6 50.58 -19.32 -19.35
C ILE A 6 49.08 -19.50 -19.63
N PHE A 7 48.57 -20.73 -19.67
CA PHE A 7 47.16 -20.99 -19.99
C PHE A 7 46.21 -20.95 -18.78
N TYR A 8 46.73 -20.99 -17.55
CA TYR A 8 45.90 -20.97 -16.34
C TYR A 8 45.63 -19.57 -15.77
N LEU A 9 46.29 -18.52 -16.28
CA LEU A 9 46.09 -17.15 -15.80
C LEU A 9 45.03 -16.37 -16.60
N ALA A 10 44.53 -16.92 -17.72
CA ALA A 10 43.54 -16.27 -18.58
C ALA A 10 42.09 -16.75 -18.35
N VAL A 11 41.87 -17.73 -17.46
CA VAL A 11 40.52 -18.24 -17.12
C VAL A 11 40.01 -17.68 -15.77
N LEU A 12 40.84 -16.95 -15.03
CA LEU A 12 40.47 -16.36 -13.73
C LEU A 12 40.05 -14.87 -13.81
N PHE A 13 39.74 -14.36 -15.00
CA PHE A 13 39.33 -12.96 -15.21
C PHE A 13 37.98 -12.82 -15.96
N LEU A 14 37.14 -13.85 -15.93
CA LEU A 14 35.81 -13.86 -16.55
C LEU A 14 34.67 -14.16 -15.56
N PHE A 15 34.87 -13.85 -14.26
CA PHE A 15 33.85 -14.06 -13.22
C PHE A 15 33.69 -12.84 -12.28
N VAL A 16 33.85 -11.61 -12.79
CA VAL A 16 33.68 -10.39 -11.96
C VAL A 16 32.61 -9.42 -12.50
N ALA A 17 31.84 -9.77 -13.53
CA ALA A 17 30.89 -8.84 -14.14
C ALA A 17 29.47 -9.40 -14.38
N ALA A 18 28.93 -10.17 -13.43
CA ALA A 18 27.51 -10.58 -13.46
C ALA A 18 26.72 -10.21 -12.19
N CYS A 19 27.24 -9.31 -11.35
CA CYS A 19 26.47 -8.67 -10.29
C CYS A 19 26.12 -7.24 -10.71
N SER A 20 25.27 -7.09 -11.72
CA SER A 20 24.71 -5.79 -12.09
C SER A 20 23.18 -5.87 -12.12
N SER A 21 22.57 -5.01 -11.30
CA SER A 21 21.21 -4.48 -11.39
C SER A 21 20.02 -5.44 -11.19
N GLN A 22 19.82 -5.92 -9.96
CA GLN A 22 18.49 -6.25 -9.44
C GLN A 22 17.89 -5.11 -8.59
N THR A 23 18.49 -3.93 -8.64
CA THR A 23 18.10 -2.74 -7.87
C THR A 23 17.08 -1.84 -8.60
N ASP A 24 16.82 -2.06 -9.89
CA ASP A 24 16.01 -1.14 -10.70
C ASP A 24 14.49 -1.39 -10.56
N ASP A 25 14.05 -2.63 -10.35
CA ASP A 25 12.62 -2.97 -10.30
C ASP A 25 11.93 -2.42 -9.04
N THR A 26 12.66 -2.38 -7.92
CA THR A 26 12.10 -1.92 -6.64
C THR A 26 11.83 -0.42 -6.59
N SER A 27 12.78 0.40 -7.07
CA SER A 27 12.58 1.85 -7.13
C SER A 27 11.46 2.21 -8.11
N GLY A 28 11.41 1.52 -9.25
CA GLY A 28 10.35 1.68 -10.25
C GLY A 28 8.96 1.40 -9.70
N LEU A 29 8.78 0.38 -8.86
CA LEU A 29 7.47 0.08 -8.28
C LEU A 29 6.98 1.17 -7.33
N PHE A 30 7.84 1.66 -6.42
CA PHE A 30 7.48 2.77 -5.54
C PHE A 30 7.11 4.04 -6.30
N ASP A 31 7.85 4.35 -7.35
CA ASP A 31 7.59 5.56 -8.16
C ASP A 31 6.29 5.42 -8.97
N ARG A 32 5.96 4.22 -9.44
CA ARG A 32 4.66 3.93 -10.08
C ARG A 32 3.51 4.10 -9.10
N VAL A 33 3.64 3.63 -7.87
CA VAL A 33 2.60 3.79 -6.83
C VAL A 33 2.48 5.26 -6.41
N ALA A 34 3.59 5.97 -6.23
CA ALA A 34 3.58 7.38 -5.85
C ALA A 34 2.89 8.28 -6.89
N LYS A 35 3.02 7.96 -8.18
CA LYS A 35 2.34 8.68 -9.28
C LYS A 35 0.81 8.57 -9.24
N LEU A 36 0.25 7.62 -8.49
CA LEU A 36 -1.19 7.51 -8.31
C LEU A 36 -1.74 8.60 -7.38
N GLU A 37 -0.87 9.30 -6.63
CA GLU A 37 -1.24 10.39 -5.72
C GLU A 37 -2.34 9.99 -4.71
N ILE A 38 -2.38 8.70 -4.32
CA ILE A 38 -3.35 8.20 -3.36
C ILE A 38 -2.90 8.63 -1.96
N GLN A 39 -3.61 9.59 -1.39
CA GLN A 39 -3.21 10.25 -0.16
C GLN A 39 -4.33 10.28 0.88
N ARG A 40 -3.92 10.40 2.14
CA ARG A 40 -4.77 10.80 3.25
C ARG A 40 -4.02 11.84 4.06
N ASN A 41 -4.71 12.94 4.38
CA ASN A 41 -4.09 14.11 5.00
C ASN A 41 -2.87 14.54 4.14
N ASP A 42 -1.69 14.62 4.74
CA ASP A 42 -0.43 14.98 4.08
C ASP A 42 0.44 13.77 3.68
N TYR A 43 -0.05 12.54 3.87
CA TYR A 43 0.68 11.30 3.57
C TYR A 43 0.23 10.69 2.25
N THR A 44 1.15 10.51 1.30
CA THR A 44 0.90 9.86 -0.01
C THR A 44 1.57 8.50 -0.07
N LEU A 45 0.82 7.46 -0.46
CA LEU A 45 1.35 6.10 -0.61
C LEU A 45 2.57 6.06 -1.55
N GLY A 46 3.65 5.39 -1.15
CA GLY A 46 4.88 5.23 -1.94
C GLY A 46 5.84 6.42 -1.96
N LYS A 47 5.42 7.61 -1.49
CA LYS A 47 6.31 8.77 -1.34
C LYS A 47 7.19 8.64 -0.09
N ARG A 48 8.33 9.33 -0.11
CA ARG A 48 9.19 9.47 1.07
C ARG A 48 8.57 10.44 2.07
N LEU A 49 8.78 10.20 3.35
CA LEU A 49 8.43 11.17 4.39
C LEU A 49 9.20 12.49 4.17
N THR A 50 8.48 13.60 4.32
CA THR A 50 9.09 14.93 4.47
C THR A 50 9.75 15.06 5.84
N ASP A 51 10.63 16.05 6.01
CA ASP A 51 11.32 16.27 7.30
C ASP A 51 10.33 16.49 8.45
N LYS A 52 9.26 17.27 8.20
CA LYS A 52 8.18 17.48 9.17
C LYS A 52 7.48 16.17 9.56
N GLN A 53 7.24 15.29 8.59
CA GLN A 53 6.63 13.98 8.85
C GLN A 53 7.57 13.04 9.61
N LYS A 54 8.88 13.11 9.35
CA LYS A 54 9.89 12.37 10.13
C LYS A 54 9.90 12.83 11.58
N GLU A 55 9.82 14.14 11.84
CA GLU A 55 9.69 14.65 13.21
C GLU A 55 8.43 14.12 13.91
N THR A 56 7.28 14.13 13.21
CA THR A 56 6.04 13.53 13.73
C THR A 56 6.22 12.04 14.00
N ALA A 57 6.88 11.31 13.11
CA ALA A 57 7.16 9.88 13.28
C ALA A 57 8.02 9.59 14.51
N HIS A 58 9.03 10.42 14.76
CA HIS A 58 9.87 10.30 15.96
C HIS A 58 9.10 10.60 17.25
N ARG A 59 8.21 11.60 17.24
CA ARG A 59 7.43 11.98 18.43
C ARG A 59 6.33 10.96 18.77
N ASN A 60 5.72 10.35 17.75
CA ASN A 60 4.53 9.53 17.89
C ASN A 60 4.74 8.08 17.44
N ALA A 61 5.95 7.55 17.67
CA ALA A 61 6.29 6.17 17.33
C ALA A 61 5.37 5.18 18.05
N VAL A 62 4.96 4.13 17.34
CA VAL A 62 4.20 3.01 17.90
C VAL A 62 4.85 1.70 17.48
N GLU A 63 4.52 0.61 18.16
CA GLU A 63 5.11 -0.69 17.89
C GLU A 63 4.90 -1.11 16.42
N ALA A 64 5.99 -1.46 15.75
CA ALA A 64 5.99 -1.85 14.33
C ALA A 64 5.29 -3.19 14.12
N ALA A 65 4.72 -3.39 12.93
CA ALA A 65 4.02 -4.63 12.59
C ALA A 65 4.94 -5.73 12.05
N SER A 66 6.10 -5.36 11.48
CA SER A 66 7.06 -6.27 10.85
C SER A 66 8.48 -5.75 11.02
N PRO A 67 9.51 -6.63 11.05
CA PRO A 67 10.89 -6.24 10.76
C PRO A 67 10.99 -5.36 9.50
N GLY A 68 12.05 -4.56 9.40
CA GLY A 68 12.24 -3.67 8.25
C GLY A 68 11.29 -2.46 8.17
N THR A 69 10.29 -2.37 9.05
CA THR A 69 9.34 -1.25 9.08
C THR A 69 9.41 -0.45 10.38
N TYR A 70 8.93 0.79 10.33
CA TYR A 70 8.52 1.51 11.53
C TYR A 70 7.11 2.08 11.33
N LYS A 71 6.41 2.30 12.45
CA LYS A 71 5.03 2.78 12.45
C LYS A 71 4.91 3.94 13.42
N PHE A 72 4.12 4.93 13.05
CA PHE A 72 3.78 6.05 13.93
C PHE A 72 2.32 6.43 13.75
N LYS A 73 1.81 7.24 14.67
CA LYS A 73 0.44 7.74 14.67
C LYS A 73 0.42 9.27 14.52
N ASP A 74 -0.44 9.78 13.66
CA ASP A 74 -0.70 11.21 13.52
C ASP A 74 -2.22 11.47 13.58
N ASN A 75 -2.68 12.00 14.70
CA ASN A 75 -4.10 12.00 15.08
C ASN A 75 -4.67 10.58 15.02
N ASP A 76 -5.75 10.32 14.29
CA ASP A 76 -6.32 8.97 14.16
C ASP A 76 -5.62 8.09 13.10
N LEU A 77 -4.68 8.67 12.34
CA LEU A 77 -4.01 8.02 11.22
C LEU A 77 -2.78 7.24 11.68
N TYR A 78 -2.69 5.98 11.29
CA TYR A 78 -1.46 5.19 11.39
C TYR A 78 -0.76 5.15 10.04
N VAL A 79 0.56 5.32 10.08
CA VAL A 79 1.40 5.29 8.89
C VAL A 79 2.53 4.27 9.10
N VAL A 80 2.69 3.34 8.16
CA VAL A 80 3.74 2.32 8.16
C VAL A 80 4.75 2.66 7.08
N ILE A 81 6.03 2.64 7.44
CA ILE A 81 7.14 3.13 6.62
C ILE A 81 8.18 2.04 6.41
N ASP A 82 8.72 1.95 5.19
CA ASP A 82 9.95 1.20 4.90
C ASP A 82 11.14 1.88 5.56
N LYS A 83 11.76 1.22 6.54
CA LYS A 83 12.88 1.77 7.32
C LYS A 83 14.11 2.06 6.46
N ALA A 84 14.30 1.35 5.35
CA ALA A 84 15.46 1.53 4.49
C ALA A 84 15.36 2.78 3.62
N THR A 85 14.15 3.19 3.24
CA THR A 85 13.95 4.25 2.23
C THR A 85 13.10 5.43 2.70
N ASP A 86 12.57 5.37 3.92
CA ASP A 86 11.59 6.30 4.48
C ASP A 86 10.33 6.46 3.62
N ARG A 87 9.98 5.44 2.81
CA ARG A 87 8.80 5.48 1.94
C ARG A 87 7.57 4.89 2.63
N ILE A 88 6.42 5.52 2.40
CA ILE A 88 5.14 5.12 2.98
C ILE A 88 4.64 3.83 2.31
N LEU A 89 4.40 2.80 3.12
CA LEU A 89 3.92 1.47 2.70
C LEU A 89 2.42 1.30 2.92
N ILE A 90 1.91 1.78 4.05
CA ILE A 90 0.51 1.64 4.44
C ILE A 90 0.07 2.90 5.16
N ILE A 91 -1.15 3.34 4.87
CA ILE A 91 -1.86 4.39 5.60
C ILE A 91 -3.20 3.82 6.06
N TYR A 92 -3.56 3.92 7.33
CA TYR A 92 -4.84 3.37 7.81
C TYR A 92 -5.40 4.10 9.02
N GLU A 93 -6.72 4.06 9.17
CA GLU A 93 -7.42 4.45 10.40
C GLU A 93 -8.24 3.26 10.90
N HIS A 94 -8.31 3.08 12.21
CA HIS A 94 -9.14 2.08 12.85
C HIS A 94 -9.95 2.71 13.96
N TYR A 95 -11.26 2.60 13.87
CA TYR A 95 -12.18 3.10 14.87
C TYR A 95 -12.98 1.95 15.45
N ALA A 96 -12.75 1.67 16.73
CA ALA A 96 -13.49 0.70 17.49
C ALA A 96 -14.72 1.34 18.14
N SER A 97 -15.79 0.57 18.26
CA SER A 97 -17.01 0.97 18.97
C SER A 97 -17.59 2.32 18.53
N VAL A 98 -17.65 2.57 17.21
CA VAL A 98 -18.21 3.80 16.65
C VAL A 98 -19.69 3.71 16.36
N THR A 99 -20.34 4.88 16.42
CA THR A 99 -21.72 5.04 15.99
C THR A 99 -21.84 4.94 14.46
N ARG A 100 -23.04 4.60 13.98
CA ARG A 100 -23.36 4.65 12.55
C ARG A 100 -23.12 6.02 11.93
N GLY A 101 -23.32 7.10 12.70
CA GLY A 101 -23.05 8.47 12.26
C GLY A 101 -21.60 8.61 11.82
N LYS A 102 -20.65 8.12 12.63
CA LYS A 102 -19.22 8.17 12.31
C LYS A 102 -18.86 7.27 11.12
N ILE A 103 -19.48 6.10 10.98
CA ILE A 103 -19.28 5.23 9.80
C ILE A 103 -19.71 5.97 8.52
N ARG A 104 -20.88 6.62 8.54
CA ARG A 104 -21.40 7.37 7.38
C ARG A 104 -20.55 8.60 7.06
N GLU A 105 -20.09 9.31 8.09
CA GLU A 105 -19.15 10.43 7.95
C GLU A 105 -17.87 9.96 7.25
N LEU A 106 -17.27 8.86 7.72
CA LEU A 106 -16.07 8.29 7.12
C LEU A 106 -16.30 7.84 5.68
N VAL A 107 -17.42 7.18 5.39
CA VAL A 107 -17.77 6.77 4.02
C VAL A 107 -17.95 8.01 3.12
N GLY A 108 -18.67 9.03 3.59
CA GLY A 108 -18.87 10.27 2.84
C GLY A 108 -17.55 11.00 2.55
N ASP A 109 -16.65 11.05 3.52
CA ASP A 109 -15.31 11.62 3.37
C ASP A 109 -14.46 10.83 2.36
N LEU A 110 -14.45 9.49 2.42
CA LEU A 110 -13.76 8.67 1.43
C LEU A 110 -14.36 8.83 0.01
N PHE A 111 -15.67 9.00 -0.11
CA PHE A 111 -16.33 9.31 -1.38
C PHE A 111 -15.92 10.69 -1.92
N PHE A 112 -15.81 11.70 -1.04
CA PHE A 112 -15.37 13.02 -1.42
C PHE A 112 -13.92 13.01 -1.93
N VAL A 113 -13.04 12.24 -1.29
CA VAL A 113 -11.61 12.16 -1.64
C VAL A 113 -11.36 11.27 -2.86
N PHE A 114 -11.95 10.07 -2.90
CA PHE A 114 -11.63 9.05 -3.91
C PHE A 114 -12.69 8.91 -5.01
N GLY A 115 -13.81 9.63 -4.90
CA GLY A 115 -14.96 9.53 -5.80
C GLY A 115 -15.70 8.20 -5.68
N GLU A 116 -16.44 7.83 -6.72
CA GLU A 116 -17.18 6.56 -6.77
C GLU A 116 -16.22 5.34 -6.62
N PRO A 117 -16.61 4.32 -5.84
CA PRO A 117 -15.81 3.12 -5.63
C PRO A 117 -15.81 2.21 -6.85
N THR A 118 -14.80 1.36 -6.92
CA THR A 118 -14.69 0.31 -7.94
C THR A 118 -15.69 -0.81 -7.68
N VAL A 119 -15.90 -1.20 -6.42
CA VAL A 119 -16.86 -2.24 -6.05
C VAL A 119 -17.30 -2.12 -4.59
N PHE A 120 -18.57 -2.43 -4.35
CA PHE A 120 -19.13 -2.72 -3.03
C PHE A 120 -19.27 -4.23 -2.84
N ALA A 121 -18.78 -4.75 -1.73
CA ALA A 121 -18.85 -6.18 -1.42
C ALA A 121 -19.59 -6.42 -0.10
N HIS A 122 -20.60 -7.30 -0.18
CA HIS A 122 -21.37 -7.80 0.96
C HIS A 122 -21.96 -6.70 1.87
N ASP A 123 -22.30 -5.54 1.30
CA ASP A 123 -22.81 -4.34 1.99
C ASP A 123 -21.91 -3.78 3.11
N LYS A 124 -20.70 -4.33 3.28
CA LYS A 124 -19.81 -4.06 4.43
C LYS A 124 -18.42 -3.61 4.01
N THR A 125 -18.06 -3.81 2.75
CA THR A 125 -16.73 -3.47 2.24
C THR A 125 -16.86 -2.60 1.01
N ILE A 126 -16.05 -1.54 0.96
CA ILE A 126 -15.93 -0.65 -0.20
C ILE A 126 -14.49 -0.70 -0.68
N TYR A 127 -14.30 -0.85 -1.99
CA TYR A 127 -12.99 -0.86 -2.61
C TYR A 127 -12.87 0.23 -3.68
N TRP A 128 -11.76 0.96 -3.64
CA TRP A 128 -11.24 1.74 -4.75
C TRP A 128 -9.94 1.08 -5.19
N ALA A 129 -9.93 0.52 -6.39
CA ALA A 129 -8.76 -0.16 -6.94
C ALA A 129 -8.09 0.72 -7.99
N TYR A 130 -6.77 0.68 -8.04
CA TYR A 130 -5.96 1.48 -8.94
C TYR A 130 -5.02 0.58 -9.73
N ASP A 131 -4.89 0.84 -11.04
CA ASP A 131 -3.83 0.28 -11.89
C ASP A 131 -2.86 1.39 -12.31
N ALA A 132 -2.01 1.12 -13.30
CA ALA A 132 -1.04 2.09 -13.80
C ALA A 132 -1.67 3.33 -14.45
N ASP A 133 -2.93 3.24 -14.89
CA ASP A 133 -3.66 4.31 -15.54
C ASP A 133 -4.50 5.13 -14.54
N GLY A 134 -4.52 4.73 -13.26
CA GLY A 134 -5.27 5.39 -12.19
C GLY A 134 -6.43 4.54 -11.66
N LYS A 135 -7.50 5.19 -11.21
CA LYS A 135 -8.65 4.50 -10.58
C LYS A 135 -9.40 3.66 -11.60
N ILE A 136 -9.62 2.39 -11.26
CA ILE A 136 -10.42 1.44 -12.04
C ILE A 136 -11.91 1.71 -11.79
N SER A 137 -12.66 1.94 -12.86
CA SER A 137 -14.12 2.08 -12.78
C SER A 137 -14.81 0.74 -12.51
N GLU A 138 -16.02 0.78 -11.93
CA GLU A 138 -16.85 -0.42 -11.72
C GLU A 138 -17.05 -1.20 -13.03
N LYS A 139 -17.32 -0.49 -14.14
CA LYS A 139 -17.49 -1.11 -15.46
C LYS A 139 -16.23 -1.89 -15.89
N LYS A 140 -15.04 -1.26 -15.82
CA LYS A 140 -13.76 -1.90 -16.18
C LYS A 140 -13.49 -3.13 -15.29
N TYR A 141 -13.78 -3.02 -14.00
CA TYR A 141 -13.63 -4.13 -13.05
C TYR A 141 -14.58 -5.30 -13.38
N LYS A 142 -15.85 -5.01 -13.66
CA LYS A 142 -16.85 -6.02 -14.05
C LYS A 142 -16.48 -6.72 -15.34
N GLU A 143 -16.08 -5.97 -16.37
CA GLU A 143 -15.63 -6.54 -17.65
C GLU A 143 -14.43 -7.47 -17.48
N ALA A 144 -13.44 -7.10 -16.65
CA ALA A 144 -12.30 -7.97 -16.35
C ALA A 144 -12.74 -9.26 -15.63
N LYS A 145 -13.64 -9.15 -14.65
CA LYS A 145 -14.20 -10.30 -13.93
C LYS A 145 -14.98 -11.24 -14.86
N ASP A 146 -15.82 -10.71 -15.73
CA ASP A 146 -16.61 -11.48 -16.69
C ASP A 146 -15.71 -12.23 -17.69
N GLN A 147 -14.56 -11.63 -18.03
CA GLN A 147 -13.51 -12.26 -18.85
C GLN A 147 -12.59 -13.21 -18.07
N LYS A 148 -12.82 -13.41 -16.75
CA LYS A 148 -11.94 -14.17 -15.84
C LYS A 148 -10.49 -13.68 -15.86
N LYS A 149 -10.28 -12.39 -16.09
CA LYS A 149 -8.98 -11.73 -16.02
C LYS A 149 -8.81 -11.09 -14.64
N VAL A 150 -7.65 -11.30 -14.03
CA VAL A 150 -7.28 -10.59 -12.80
C VAL A 150 -6.72 -9.22 -13.22
N PRO A 151 -7.34 -8.09 -12.82
CA PRO A 151 -6.77 -6.79 -13.10
C PRO A 151 -5.41 -6.64 -12.43
N ASN A 152 -4.48 -5.95 -13.09
CA ASN A 152 -3.16 -5.68 -12.53
C ASN A 152 -3.23 -4.50 -11.55
N PHE A 153 -3.71 -4.76 -10.34
CA PHE A 153 -3.81 -3.74 -9.29
C PHE A 153 -2.43 -3.29 -8.82
N LEU A 154 -2.22 -1.97 -8.77
CA LEU A 154 -1.06 -1.36 -8.15
C LEU A 154 -1.33 -0.95 -6.71
N ALA A 155 -2.53 -0.46 -6.40
CA ALA A 155 -2.88 -0.02 -5.06
C ALA A 155 -4.38 -0.11 -4.83
N THR A 156 -4.77 -0.13 -3.56
CA THR A 156 -6.17 -0.17 -3.14
C THR A 156 -6.42 0.76 -1.96
N VAL A 157 -7.59 1.37 -1.96
CA VAL A 157 -8.24 1.88 -0.75
C VAL A 157 -9.36 0.91 -0.41
N LYS A 158 -9.37 0.39 0.82
CA LYS A 158 -10.36 -0.57 1.29
C LYS A 158 -10.95 -0.08 2.60
N LEU A 159 -12.27 0.10 2.66
CA LEU A 159 -13.00 0.28 3.90
C LEU A 159 -13.73 -1.01 4.25
N ASN A 160 -13.64 -1.44 5.52
CA ASN A 160 -14.43 -2.53 6.08
C ASN A 160 -15.22 -2.00 7.28
N SER A 161 -16.47 -2.43 7.38
CA SER A 161 -17.35 -2.14 8.51
C SER A 161 -17.92 -3.44 9.06
N SER A 162 -18.02 -3.56 10.39
CA SER A 162 -18.70 -4.69 11.03
C SER A 162 -20.20 -4.72 10.70
N HIS A 163 -20.79 -3.54 10.46
CA HIS A 163 -22.19 -3.34 10.06
C HIS A 163 -22.34 -3.07 8.58
N LYS A 164 -23.54 -3.31 8.06
CA LYS A 164 -23.90 -2.87 6.72
C LYS A 164 -23.82 -1.35 6.62
N ILE A 165 -23.17 -0.86 5.58
CA ILE A 165 -22.90 0.57 5.37
C ILE A 165 -24.16 1.31 4.91
N MET A 166 -24.95 0.67 4.04
CA MET A 166 -26.12 1.29 3.39
C MET A 166 -27.45 0.98 4.10
N ASP A 167 -27.47 0.08 5.09
CA ASP A 167 -28.69 -0.34 5.76
C ASP A 167 -29.03 0.61 6.93
N SER A 168 -30.20 1.25 6.85
CA SER A 168 -30.71 2.14 7.90
C SER A 168 -31.44 1.40 9.02
N THR A 169 -31.76 0.11 8.85
CA THR A 169 -32.70 -0.62 9.69
C THR A 169 -32.06 -1.49 10.78
N ASP A 170 -30.74 -1.72 10.72
CA ASP A 170 -30.02 -2.57 11.67
C ASP A 170 -30.08 -1.95 13.09
N PRO A 171 -30.55 -2.64 14.14
CA PRO A 171 -30.61 -2.08 15.49
C PRO A 171 -29.21 -1.71 15.99
N VAL A 172 -29.09 -0.47 16.49
CA VAL A 172 -27.84 0.19 16.86
C VAL A 172 -27.06 -0.62 17.89
N LYS A 173 -25.89 -1.10 17.48
CA LYS A 173 -24.77 -1.42 18.36
C LYS A 173 -23.56 -0.64 17.89
N ASP A 174 -22.65 -0.39 18.82
CA ASP A 174 -21.34 0.15 18.50
C ASP A 174 -20.63 -0.84 17.55
N GLY A 175 -20.04 -0.30 16.48
CA GLY A 175 -19.42 -1.08 15.42
C GLY A 175 -17.95 -0.75 15.24
N ASP A 176 -17.25 -1.60 14.50
CA ASP A 176 -15.86 -1.35 14.15
C ASP A 176 -15.77 -1.00 12.67
N VAL A 177 -15.02 0.06 12.37
CA VAL A 177 -14.74 0.46 10.99
C VAL A 177 -13.24 0.69 10.83
N TYR A 178 -12.72 0.19 9.73
CA TYR A 178 -11.32 0.27 9.38
C TYR A 178 -11.21 0.64 7.91
N TYR A 179 -10.35 1.59 7.57
CA TYR A 179 -9.92 1.74 6.19
C TYR A 179 -8.41 1.71 6.08
N ILE A 180 -7.95 1.23 4.93
CA ILE A 180 -6.53 1.09 4.58
C ILE A 180 -6.28 1.54 3.16
N ILE A 181 -5.17 2.25 2.97
CA ILE A 181 -4.53 2.55 1.71
C ILE A 181 -3.24 1.73 1.66
N SER A 182 -3.13 0.84 0.67
CA SER A 182 -1.95 -0.03 0.53
C SER A 182 -1.71 -0.46 -0.91
N SER A 183 -0.52 -0.99 -1.16
CA SER A 183 -0.13 -1.61 -2.43
C SER A 183 0.35 -3.04 -2.18
N GLU A 184 -0.44 -4.03 -2.59
CA GLU A 184 -0.05 -5.44 -2.46
C GLU A 184 1.30 -5.74 -3.15
N PRO A 185 1.60 -5.21 -4.35
CA PRO A 185 2.94 -5.33 -4.94
C PRO A 185 4.06 -4.79 -4.04
N LEU A 186 3.89 -3.63 -3.38
CA LEU A 186 4.89 -3.10 -2.45
C LEU A 186 5.05 -3.98 -1.21
N LEU A 187 3.95 -4.52 -0.67
CA LEU A 187 4.00 -5.39 0.50
C LEU A 187 4.73 -6.70 0.20
N LYS A 188 4.44 -7.33 -0.94
CA LYS A 188 5.17 -8.52 -1.41
C LYS A 188 6.66 -8.23 -1.60
N LEU A 189 6.99 -7.03 -2.09
CA LEU A 189 8.37 -6.62 -2.23
C LEU A 189 9.08 -6.51 -0.87
N MET A 190 8.39 -6.10 0.19
CA MET A 190 8.98 -6.05 1.54
C MET A 190 9.19 -7.44 2.12
N GLU A 191 8.21 -8.34 1.96
CA GLU A 191 8.32 -9.73 2.40
C GLU A 191 9.54 -10.43 1.78
N GLN A 192 9.90 -10.10 0.53
CA GLN A 192 11.07 -10.63 -0.15
C GLN A 192 12.41 -10.08 0.36
N ARG A 193 12.44 -8.89 0.98
CA ARG A 193 13.66 -8.30 1.56
C ARG A 193 13.97 -8.84 2.95
N ASP A 194 12.95 -9.34 3.65
CA ASP A 194 13.07 -9.86 5.01
C ASP A 194 13.44 -11.37 5.05
N GLN A 195 13.54 -12.04 3.89
CA GLN A 195 14.00 -13.42 3.72
C GLN A 195 15.50 -13.49 3.44
#